data_AF-A0A4Q3YEV1-F1
#
_entry.id   AF-A0A4Q3YEV1-F1
#
_cell.length_a   1.000
_cell.length_b   1.000
_cell.length_c   1.000
_cell.angle_alpha   90.00
_cell.angle_beta   90.00
_cell.angle_gamma   90.00
#
_symmetry.space_group_name_H-M   'P 1'
#
loop_
_entity.id
_entity.type
_entity.pdbx_description
1 polymer ?
#
loop_
_entity_poly.entity_id
_entity_poly.type
_entity_poly.pdbx_seq_one_letter_code
_entity_poly.pdbx_strand_id
1 'polypeptide(L)'
;MTRATQVKRRPKGVLLILAALLVGSGVLRIGDSAGQAIAGGSQQSERSEPVAEGPSECLTERDASALLEAFRDREAQVAERENRVEDRLQALRVAEAQIEQRLQELRAAEEALAATLSLADTAAETDLEQLTQVYQNMKPRDAAALFEEMSPDFAAGFLGRMRPDAAAAVMAGLEPGTAYSISVVLAGRNANVPSD
;
A
#
# COMPACT_ATOMS: atom_id res chain seq x y z
N MET A 1 -34.11 -18.29 13.99
CA MET A 1 -33.96 -16.88 13.56
C MET A 1 -32.88 -16.82 12.49
N THR A 2 -33.26 -16.82 11.22
CA THR A 2 -32.34 -16.86 10.06
C THR A 2 -32.22 -15.46 9.46
N ARG A 3 -31.03 -14.85 9.53
CA ARG A 3 -30.72 -13.55 8.92
C ARG A 3 -30.48 -13.74 7.42
N ALA A 4 -31.30 -13.07 6.61
CA ALA A 4 -31.12 -13.00 5.16
C ALA A 4 -30.04 -11.97 4.80
N THR A 5 -28.99 -12.42 4.12
CA THR A 5 -27.89 -11.58 3.61
C THR A 5 -28.36 -10.86 2.34
N GLN A 6 -28.46 -9.53 2.37
CA GLN A 6 -28.78 -8.73 1.19
C GLN A 6 -27.57 -8.62 0.26
N VAL A 7 -27.67 -9.18 -0.95
CA VAL A 7 -26.70 -9.00 -2.03
C VAL A 7 -26.93 -7.64 -2.70
N LYS A 8 -25.99 -6.71 -2.52
CA LYS A 8 -26.01 -5.36 -3.10
C LYS A 8 -25.87 -5.46 -4.62
N ARG A 9 -26.95 -5.21 -5.36
CA ARG A 9 -26.97 -5.21 -6.83
C ARG A 9 -26.06 -4.09 -7.36
N ARG A 10 -24.97 -4.45 -8.05
CA ARG A 10 -24.07 -3.50 -8.72
C ARG A 10 -24.81 -2.75 -9.84
N PRO A 11 -24.60 -1.44 -10.01
CA PRO A 11 -25.30 -0.66 -11.02
C PRO A 11 -24.80 -1.07 -12.42
N LYS A 12 -25.70 -1.65 -13.21
CA LYS A 12 -25.46 -2.10 -14.60
C LYS A 12 -24.95 -0.98 -15.53
N GLY A 13 -25.04 0.28 -15.11
CA GLY A 13 -24.53 1.44 -15.85
C GLY A 13 -23.01 1.50 -15.99
N VAL A 14 -22.25 1.05 -14.98
CA VAL A 14 -20.77 1.08 -15.05
C VAL A 14 -20.26 0.11 -16.11
N LEU A 15 -20.93 -1.04 -16.26
CA LEU A 15 -20.56 -2.06 -17.24
C LEU A 15 -20.83 -1.59 -18.68
N LEU A 16 -21.91 -0.82 -18.90
CA LEU A 16 -22.20 -0.20 -20.19
C LEU A 16 -21.18 0.91 -20.54
N ILE A 17 -20.75 1.71 -19.55
CA ILE A 17 -19.73 2.74 -19.76
C ILE A 17 -18.37 2.12 -20.13
N LEU A 18 -17.96 1.05 -19.43
CA LEU A 18 -16.73 0.32 -19.75
C LEU A 18 -16.79 -0.34 -21.13
N ALA A 19 -17.94 -0.93 -21.51
CA ALA A 19 -18.13 -1.49 -22.84
C ALA A 19 -18.04 -0.42 -23.95
N ALA A 20 -18.64 0.76 -23.73
CA ALA A 20 -18.57 1.86 -24.67
C ALA A 20 -17.13 2.41 -24.83
N LEU A 21 -16.38 2.53 -23.72
CA LEU A 21 -14.97 2.94 -23.76
C LEU A 21 -14.08 1.91 -24.47
N LEU A 22 -14.32 0.62 -24.26
CA LEU A 22 -13.55 -0.46 -24.90
C LEU A 22 -13.80 -0.50 -26.42
N VAL A 23 -15.06 -0.39 -26.85
CA VAL A 23 -15.42 -0.35 -28.28
C VAL A 23 -14.87 0.92 -28.94
N GLY A 24 -14.97 2.07 -28.27
CA GLY A 24 -14.38 3.33 -28.75
C GLY A 24 -12.86 3.26 -28.93
N SER A 25 -12.16 2.64 -27.98
CA SER A 25 -10.71 2.41 -28.07
C SER A 25 -10.34 1.45 -29.22
N GLY A 26 -11.17 0.42 -29.46
CA GLY A 26 -10.99 -0.51 -30.57
C GLY A 26 -11.12 0.17 -31.95
N VAL A 27 -12.11 1.05 -32.13
CA VAL A 27 -12.31 1.80 -33.38
C VAL A 27 -11.14 2.76 -33.63
N LEU A 28 -10.64 3.44 -32.59
CA LEU A 28 -9.49 4.34 -32.72
C LEU A 28 -8.21 3.58 -33.09
N ARG A 29 -8.01 2.36 -32.57
CA ARG A 29 -6.85 1.54 -32.94
C ARG A 29 -6.94 0.95 -34.34
N ILE A 30 -8.12 0.52 -34.77
CA ILE A 30 -8.33 -0.03 -36.13
C ILE A 30 -8.20 1.09 -37.19
N GLY A 31 -8.60 2.33 -36.86
CA GLY A 31 -8.41 3.49 -37.74
C GLY A 31 -6.94 3.89 -37.95
N ASP A 32 -6.08 3.64 -36.95
CA ASP A 32 -4.64 3.98 -37.02
C ASP A 32 -3.79 2.80 -37.53
N SER A 33 -4.23 1.54 -37.31
CA SER A 33 -3.47 0.34 -37.72
C SER A 33 -3.87 -0.25 -39.08
N ALA A 34 -4.98 0.17 -39.70
CA ALA A 34 -5.34 -0.28 -41.04
C ALA A 34 -4.46 0.30 -42.16
N GLY A 35 -3.67 1.34 -41.87
CA GLY A 35 -2.73 1.94 -42.82
C GLY A 35 -1.33 1.30 -42.84
N GLN A 36 -0.94 0.50 -41.83
CA GLN A 36 0.43 -0.02 -41.71
C GLN A 36 0.54 -1.55 -41.58
N ALA A 37 -0.56 -2.29 -41.70
CA ALA A 37 -0.57 -3.76 -41.65
C ALA A 37 -0.64 -4.43 -43.03
N ILE A 38 -0.10 -3.80 -44.08
CA ILE A 38 0.27 -4.47 -45.35
C ILE A 38 1.78 -4.32 -45.54
N ALA A 39 2.55 -4.96 -44.67
CA ALA A 39 3.99 -5.09 -44.81
C ALA A 39 4.40 -6.50 -44.37
N GLY A 40 4.71 -7.36 -45.35
CA GLY A 40 5.33 -8.66 -45.15
C GLY A 40 4.51 -9.84 -45.64
N GLY A 41 4.36 -9.99 -46.96
CA GLY A 41 3.67 -11.17 -47.51
C GLY A 41 3.58 -11.27 -49.03
N SER A 42 4.62 -10.91 -49.78
CA SER A 42 4.77 -11.39 -51.17
C SER A 42 6.20 -11.23 -51.67
N GLN A 43 6.98 -12.31 -51.52
CA GLN A 43 8.13 -12.55 -52.37
C GLN A 43 7.62 -12.80 -53.80
N GLN A 44 8.02 -11.89 -54.69
CA GLN A 44 8.75 -12.18 -55.92
C GLN A 44 8.09 -13.09 -56.97
N SER A 45 7.67 -12.49 -58.09
CA SER A 45 7.89 -13.10 -59.40
C SER A 45 7.91 -12.03 -60.50
N GLU A 46 9.12 -11.79 -60.98
CA GLU A 46 9.53 -11.37 -62.33
C GLU A 46 8.51 -10.65 -63.24
N ARG A 47 8.72 -9.34 -63.37
CA ARG A 47 8.58 -8.67 -64.68
C ARG A 47 9.71 -7.67 -64.85
N SER A 48 10.71 -8.08 -65.63
CA SER A 48 11.73 -7.21 -66.17
C SER A 48 11.06 -6.20 -67.10
N GLU A 49 10.97 -4.95 -66.66
CA GLU A 49 10.80 -3.80 -67.54
C GLU A 49 12.16 -3.11 -67.71
N PRO A 50 12.43 -2.51 -68.89
CA PRO A 50 13.74 -1.95 -69.18
C PRO A 50 14.04 -0.84 -68.19
N VAL A 51 15.25 -0.88 -67.61
CA VAL A 51 15.82 0.24 -66.88
C VAL A 51 15.91 1.41 -67.86
N ALA A 52 14.93 2.30 -67.81
CA ALA A 52 15.13 3.66 -68.24
C ALA A 52 16.16 4.24 -67.27
N GLU A 53 17.40 4.36 -67.71
CA GLU A 53 18.38 5.29 -67.15
C GLU A 53 17.75 6.69 -67.18
N GLY A 54 17.02 7.01 -66.11
CA GLY A 54 16.87 8.40 -65.70
C GLY A 54 18.27 8.93 -65.42
N PRO A 55 18.53 10.22 -65.68
CA PRO A 55 19.85 10.79 -65.48
C PRO A 55 20.28 10.44 -64.06
N SER A 56 21.45 9.81 -63.92
CA SER A 56 22.14 9.77 -62.64
C SER A 56 22.39 11.22 -62.30
N GLU A 57 21.49 11.82 -61.52
CA GLU A 57 21.70 13.12 -60.91
C GLU A 57 22.92 12.94 -60.01
N CYS A 58 24.10 13.22 -60.57
CA CYS A 58 25.31 13.38 -59.80
C CYS A 58 24.97 14.40 -58.72
N LEU A 59 24.92 13.96 -57.46
CA LEU A 59 24.76 14.81 -56.29
C LEU A 59 25.58 16.07 -56.53
N THR A 60 24.88 17.19 -56.71
CA THR A 60 25.59 18.44 -56.96
C THR A 60 26.30 18.81 -55.66
N GLU A 61 27.41 19.56 -55.74
CA GLU A 61 28.11 20.02 -54.53
C GLU A 61 27.17 20.77 -53.57
N ARG A 62 26.10 21.38 -54.12
CA ARG A 62 25.03 22.02 -53.36
C ARG A 62 24.19 21.03 -52.54
N ASP A 63 23.83 19.88 -53.10
CA ASP A 63 23.06 18.84 -52.40
C ASP A 63 23.89 18.19 -51.29
N ALA A 64 25.17 17.95 -51.54
CA ALA A 64 26.11 17.45 -50.53
C ALA A 64 26.27 18.43 -49.35
N SER A 65 26.34 19.74 -49.64
CA SER A 65 26.42 20.78 -48.59
C SER A 65 25.15 20.86 -47.73
N ALA A 66 23.96 20.75 -48.35
CA ALA A 66 22.68 20.77 -47.64
C ALA A 66 22.50 19.54 -46.74
N LEU A 67 22.96 18.37 -47.19
CA LEU A 67 22.95 17.15 -46.38
C LEU A 67 23.88 17.25 -45.17
N LEU A 68 25.08 17.82 -45.33
CA LEU A 68 26.01 18.04 -44.22
C LEU A 68 25.44 19.02 -43.18
N GLU A 69 24.75 20.06 -43.62
CA GLU A 69 24.06 20.99 -42.73
C GLU A 69 22.93 20.30 -41.96
N ALA A 70 22.10 19.50 -42.64
CA ALA A 70 21.05 18.71 -42.00
C ALA A 70 21.60 17.70 -40.97
N PHE A 71 22.76 17.09 -41.22
CA PHE A 71 23.43 16.23 -40.25
C PHE A 71 23.95 16.99 -39.04
N ARG A 72 24.53 18.19 -39.23
CA ARG A 72 24.97 19.05 -38.11
C ARG A 72 23.82 19.50 -37.24
N ASP A 73 22.71 19.90 -37.86
CA ASP A 73 21.49 20.27 -37.13
C ASP A 73 20.94 19.09 -36.33
N ARG A 74 20.98 17.88 -36.92
CA ARG A 74 20.56 16.67 -36.23
C ARG A 74 21.48 16.32 -35.07
N GLU A 75 22.79 16.43 -35.25
CA GLU A 75 23.80 16.19 -34.22
C GLU A 75 23.61 17.16 -33.05
N ALA A 76 23.40 18.45 -33.33
CA ALA A 76 23.11 19.45 -32.31
C ALA A 76 21.84 19.12 -31.49
N GLN A 77 20.76 18.70 -32.15
CA GLN A 77 19.53 18.28 -31.48
C GLN A 77 19.71 17.02 -30.62
N VAL A 78 20.53 16.06 -31.08
CA VAL A 78 20.83 14.84 -30.33
C VAL A 78 21.67 15.18 -29.11
N ALA A 79 22.73 15.97 -29.27
CA ALA A 79 23.59 16.42 -28.16
C ALA A 79 22.78 17.18 -27.09
N GLU A 80 21.86 18.04 -27.48
CA GLU A 80 20.98 18.73 -26.53
C GLU A 80 20.10 17.75 -25.74
N ARG A 81 19.55 16.72 -26.41
CA ARG A 81 18.76 15.67 -25.75
C ARG A 81 19.59 14.83 -24.81
N GLU A 82 20.81 14.47 -25.21
CA GLU A 82 21.74 13.69 -24.39
C GLU A 82 22.09 14.44 -23.10
N ASN A 83 22.46 15.72 -23.21
CA ASN A 83 22.72 16.56 -22.04
C ASN A 83 21.51 16.63 -21.09
N ARG A 84 20.31 16.83 -21.62
CA ARG A 84 19.07 16.83 -20.80
C ARG A 84 18.79 15.50 -20.11
N VAL A 85 19.14 14.38 -20.76
CA VAL A 85 19.00 13.04 -20.16
C VAL A 85 20.05 12.83 -19.07
N GLU A 86 21.28 13.25 -19.30
CA GLU A 86 22.37 13.16 -18.32
C GLU A 86 22.05 13.98 -17.05
N ASP A 87 21.59 15.22 -17.22
CA ASP A 87 21.14 16.08 -16.11
C ASP A 87 20.05 15.41 -15.28
N ARG A 88 19.05 14.80 -15.94
CA ARG A 88 17.96 14.08 -15.27
C ARG A 88 18.46 12.85 -14.54
N LEU A 89 19.38 12.08 -15.13
CA LEU A 89 19.97 10.90 -14.50
C LEU A 89 20.80 11.29 -13.27
N GLN A 90 21.49 12.42 -13.30
CA GLN A 90 22.21 12.91 -12.13
C GLN A 90 21.24 13.36 -11.03
N ALA A 91 20.18 14.10 -11.37
CA ALA A 91 19.16 14.51 -10.42
C ALA A 91 18.45 13.31 -9.77
N LEU A 92 18.11 12.28 -10.56
CA LEU A 92 17.52 11.03 -10.08
C LEU A 92 18.45 10.29 -9.12
N ARG A 93 19.75 10.16 -9.46
CA ARG A 93 20.73 9.52 -8.58
C ARG A 93 20.83 10.21 -7.22
N VAL A 94 20.81 11.55 -7.19
CA VAL A 94 20.82 12.32 -5.95
C VAL A 94 19.53 12.09 -5.15
N ALA A 95 18.37 12.10 -5.82
CA ALA A 95 17.09 11.86 -5.18
C ALA A 95 16.99 10.44 -4.59
N GLU A 96 17.44 9.42 -5.33
CA GLU A 96 17.49 8.02 -4.87
C GLU A 96 18.38 7.88 -3.62
N ALA A 97 19.56 8.49 -3.63
CA ALA A 97 20.45 8.47 -2.47
C ALA A 97 19.82 9.15 -1.24
N GLN A 98 19.14 10.28 -1.44
CA GLN A 98 18.41 10.97 -0.36
C GLN A 98 17.25 10.12 0.17
N ILE A 99 16.46 9.49 -0.71
CA ILE A 99 15.34 8.63 -0.30
C ILE A 99 15.86 7.44 0.52
N GLU A 100 16.93 6.78 0.07
CA GLU A 100 17.50 5.64 0.79
C GLU A 100 18.00 6.07 2.18
N GLN A 101 18.70 7.21 2.28
CA GLN A 101 19.11 7.76 3.57
C GLN A 101 17.90 8.02 4.48
N ARG A 102 16.85 8.66 3.97
CA ARG A 102 15.63 8.95 4.76
C ARG A 102 14.91 7.68 5.19
N LEU A 103 14.88 6.65 4.36
CA LEU A 103 14.30 5.35 4.72
C LEU A 103 15.09 4.67 5.84
N GLN A 104 16.42 4.75 5.81
CA GLN A 104 17.26 4.22 6.88
C GLN A 104 17.06 4.98 8.19
N GLU A 105 17.00 6.32 8.14
CA GLU A 105 16.69 7.17 9.31
C GLU A 105 15.32 6.85 9.90
N LEU A 106 14.29 6.67 9.04
CA LEU A 106 12.94 6.33 9.47
C LEU A 106 12.88 4.94 10.13
N ARG A 107 13.53 3.93 9.55
CA ARG A 107 13.59 2.58 10.14
C ARG A 107 14.28 2.60 11.50
N ALA A 108 15.41 3.31 11.61
CA ALA A 108 16.12 3.44 12.89
C ALA A 108 15.26 4.17 13.95
N ALA A 109 14.51 5.19 13.55
CA ALA A 109 13.58 5.89 14.44
C ALA A 109 12.41 4.99 14.87
N GLU A 110 11.86 4.19 13.96
CA GLU A 110 10.80 3.22 14.26
C GLU A 110 11.29 2.15 15.25
N GLU A 111 12.47 1.57 15.02
CA GLU A 111 13.07 0.59 15.93
C GLU A 111 13.33 1.18 17.32
N ALA A 112 13.86 2.41 17.39
CA ALA A 112 14.09 3.11 18.65
C ALA A 112 12.78 3.40 19.40
N LEU A 113 11.72 3.80 18.67
CA LEU A 113 10.40 4.02 19.24
C LEU A 113 9.80 2.71 19.77
N ALA A 114 9.82 1.65 18.97
CA ALA A 114 9.33 0.32 19.35
C ALA A 114 10.06 -0.22 20.59
N ALA A 115 11.38 -0.05 20.67
CA ALA A 115 12.17 -0.44 21.83
C ALA A 115 11.78 0.37 23.09
N THR A 116 11.56 1.69 22.93
CA THR A 116 11.15 2.54 24.05
C THR A 116 9.75 2.19 24.55
N LEU A 117 8.81 1.94 23.65
CA LEU A 117 7.45 1.50 23.98
C LEU A 117 7.49 0.14 24.69
N SER A 118 8.25 -0.83 24.18
CA SER A 118 8.39 -2.14 24.82
C SER A 118 8.99 -2.04 26.23
N LEU A 119 9.96 -1.16 26.44
CA LEU A 119 10.55 -0.93 27.77
C LEU A 119 9.54 -0.28 28.73
N ALA A 120 8.73 0.66 28.24
CA ALA A 120 7.68 1.28 29.05
C ALA A 120 6.56 0.26 29.40
N ASP A 121 6.13 -0.55 28.43
CA ASP A 121 5.10 -1.56 28.62
C ASP A 121 5.54 -2.66 29.58
N THR A 122 6.80 -3.13 29.49
CA THR A 122 7.32 -4.19 30.38
C THR A 122 7.42 -3.75 31.83
N ALA A 123 7.84 -2.51 32.09
CA ALA A 123 7.88 -1.97 33.44
C ALA A 123 6.47 -1.86 34.04
N ALA A 124 5.51 -1.31 33.27
CA ALA A 124 4.13 -1.19 33.71
C ALA A 124 3.46 -2.55 33.92
N GLU A 125 3.65 -3.52 33.03
CA GLU A 125 3.07 -4.86 33.18
C GLU A 125 3.66 -5.62 34.38
N THR A 126 4.95 -5.43 34.70
CA THR A 126 5.57 -6.04 35.89
C THR A 126 4.92 -5.54 37.17
N ASP A 127 4.72 -4.22 37.29
CA ASP A 127 4.07 -3.62 38.47
C ASP A 127 2.60 -4.07 38.58
N LEU A 128 1.89 -4.13 37.45
CA LEU A 128 0.52 -4.63 37.41
C LEU A 128 0.44 -6.12 37.80
N GLU A 129 1.39 -6.94 37.35
CA GLU A 129 1.44 -8.35 37.71
C GLU A 129 1.65 -8.53 39.22
N GLN A 130 2.58 -7.78 39.82
CA GLN A 130 2.81 -7.80 41.27
C GLN A 130 1.55 -7.41 42.05
N LEU A 131 0.88 -6.31 41.66
CA LEU A 131 -0.37 -5.90 42.30
C LEU A 131 -1.47 -6.96 42.13
N THR A 132 -1.57 -7.55 40.93
CA THR A 132 -2.53 -8.63 40.67
C THR A 132 -2.25 -9.84 41.57
N GLN A 133 -0.97 -10.20 41.81
CA GLN A 133 -0.60 -11.28 42.72
C GLN A 133 -0.99 -10.99 44.17
N VAL A 134 -0.86 -9.74 44.64
CA VAL A 134 -1.30 -9.34 45.99
C VAL A 134 -2.80 -9.62 46.17
N TYR A 135 -3.62 -9.23 45.21
CA TYR A 135 -5.06 -9.48 45.26
C TYR A 135 -5.41 -10.97 45.14
N GLN A 136 -4.69 -11.73 44.31
CA GLN A 136 -4.90 -13.18 44.15
C GLN A 136 -4.58 -13.97 45.42
N ASN A 137 -3.60 -13.53 46.20
CA ASN A 137 -3.17 -14.21 47.44
C ASN A 137 -3.97 -13.77 48.67
N MET A 138 -4.83 -12.76 48.55
CA MET A 138 -5.74 -12.30 49.60
C MET A 138 -6.99 -13.19 49.67
N LYS A 139 -7.67 -13.16 50.82
CA LYS A 139 -8.97 -13.84 50.98
C LYS A 139 -9.97 -13.29 49.96
N PRO A 140 -10.71 -14.15 49.22
CA PRO A 140 -11.62 -13.69 48.17
C PRO A 140 -12.66 -12.68 48.63
N ARG A 141 -13.14 -12.81 49.88
CA ARG A 141 -14.09 -11.87 50.47
C ARG A 141 -13.50 -10.48 50.68
N ASP A 142 -12.26 -10.39 51.14
CA ASP A 142 -11.58 -9.12 51.40
C ASP A 142 -11.22 -8.44 50.06
N ALA A 143 -10.80 -9.24 49.08
CA ALA A 143 -10.57 -8.76 47.72
C ALA A 143 -11.87 -8.27 47.06
N ALA A 144 -12.98 -9.00 47.19
CA ALA A 144 -14.27 -8.58 46.62
C ALA A 144 -14.72 -7.22 47.17
N ALA A 145 -14.61 -6.99 48.49
CA ALA A 145 -14.93 -5.70 49.09
C ALA A 145 -14.09 -4.54 48.50
N LEU A 146 -12.81 -4.77 48.22
CA LEU A 146 -11.96 -3.76 47.57
C LEU A 146 -12.33 -3.54 46.10
N PHE A 147 -12.73 -4.59 45.39
CA PHE A 147 -13.16 -4.50 43.99
C PHE A 147 -14.50 -3.76 43.83
N GLU A 148 -15.37 -3.78 44.85
CA GLU A 148 -16.61 -3.00 44.87
C GLU A 148 -16.38 -1.48 44.95
N GLU A 149 -15.29 -1.06 45.58
CA GLU A 149 -14.90 0.36 45.69
C GLU A 149 -14.14 0.86 44.45
N MET A 150 -13.73 -0.04 43.55
CA MET A 150 -12.98 0.30 42.34
C MET A 150 -13.91 0.63 41.16
N SER A 151 -13.41 1.39 40.19
CA SER A 151 -14.13 1.59 38.93
C SER A 151 -14.23 0.27 38.15
N PRO A 152 -15.36 0.02 37.44
CA PRO A 152 -15.53 -1.20 36.65
C PRO A 152 -14.43 -1.42 35.60
N ASP A 153 -13.91 -0.34 35.01
CA ASP A 153 -12.82 -0.41 34.02
C ASP A 153 -11.51 -0.92 34.62
N PHE A 154 -11.16 -0.43 35.81
CA PHE A 154 -9.93 -0.83 36.49
C PHE A 154 -10.06 -2.28 36.98
N ALA A 155 -11.17 -2.62 37.64
CA ALA A 155 -11.46 -3.97 38.13
C ALA A 155 -11.44 -5.03 37.00
N ALA A 156 -12.01 -4.71 35.83
CA ALA A 156 -11.95 -5.58 34.66
C ALA A 156 -10.50 -5.82 34.19
N GLY A 157 -9.65 -4.79 34.30
CA GLY A 157 -8.21 -4.85 34.02
C GLY A 157 -7.49 -5.93 34.83
N PHE A 158 -7.72 -5.97 36.15
CA PHE A 158 -7.10 -6.94 37.06
C PHE A 158 -7.71 -8.33 36.91
N LEU A 159 -9.04 -8.46 36.89
CA LEU A 159 -9.69 -9.77 36.76
C LEU A 159 -9.29 -10.48 35.45
N GLY A 160 -9.11 -9.72 34.36
CA GLY A 160 -8.63 -10.28 33.09
C GLY A 160 -7.17 -10.76 33.11
N ARG A 161 -6.36 -10.33 34.07
CA ARG A 161 -4.96 -10.75 34.27
C ARG A 161 -4.80 -11.78 35.40
N MET A 162 -5.80 -11.97 36.25
CA MET A 162 -5.79 -12.96 37.33
C MET A 162 -5.88 -14.40 36.81
N ARG A 163 -5.44 -15.35 37.65
CA ARG A 163 -5.74 -16.77 37.42
C ARG A 163 -7.27 -16.99 37.44
N PRO A 164 -7.84 -17.82 36.54
CA PRO A 164 -9.29 -17.99 36.41
C PRO A 164 -10.00 -18.42 37.70
N ASP A 165 -9.36 -19.23 38.54
CA ASP A 165 -9.89 -19.69 39.83
C ASP A 165 -9.97 -18.56 40.86
N ALA A 166 -8.93 -17.74 40.96
CA ALA A 166 -8.92 -16.58 41.85
C ALA A 166 -9.95 -15.53 41.39
N ALA A 167 -10.00 -15.25 40.09
CA ALA A 167 -10.99 -14.33 39.51
C ALA A 167 -12.43 -14.80 39.78
N ALA A 168 -12.72 -16.09 39.61
CA ALA A 168 -14.03 -16.66 39.90
C ALA A 168 -14.39 -16.54 41.39
N ALA A 169 -13.43 -16.77 42.29
CA ALA A 169 -13.63 -16.65 43.73
C ALA A 169 -13.93 -15.20 44.16
N VAL A 170 -13.26 -14.21 43.55
CA VAL A 170 -13.53 -12.78 43.78
C VAL A 170 -14.91 -12.41 43.22
N MET A 171 -15.22 -12.81 41.98
CA MET A 171 -16.52 -12.55 41.34
C MET A 171 -17.70 -13.12 42.13
N ALA A 172 -17.52 -14.28 42.78
CA ALA A 172 -18.54 -14.90 43.63
C ALA A 172 -18.81 -14.10 44.92
N GLY A 173 -17.86 -13.25 45.34
CA GLY A 173 -18.00 -12.39 46.51
C GLY A 173 -18.58 -11.00 46.22
N LEU A 174 -18.77 -10.64 44.94
CA LEU A 174 -19.26 -9.32 44.53
C LEU A 174 -20.79 -9.23 44.52
N GLU A 175 -21.29 -8.03 44.70
CA GLU A 175 -22.69 -7.69 44.43
C GLU A 175 -23.03 -7.90 42.92
N PRO A 176 -24.22 -8.45 42.59
CA PRO A 176 -24.55 -8.81 41.21
C PRO A 176 -24.48 -7.65 40.21
N GLY A 177 -24.80 -6.42 40.63
CA GLY A 177 -24.72 -5.23 39.78
C GLY A 177 -23.27 -4.90 39.44
N THR A 178 -22.39 -4.90 40.45
CA THR A 178 -20.96 -4.70 40.27
C THR A 178 -20.35 -5.77 39.37
N ALA A 179 -20.61 -7.05 39.64
CA ALA A 179 -20.12 -8.16 38.82
C ALA A 179 -20.54 -8.06 37.34
N TYR A 180 -21.78 -7.64 37.09
CA TYR A 180 -22.27 -7.39 35.73
C TYR A 180 -21.50 -6.24 35.06
N SER A 181 -21.35 -5.10 35.75
CA SER A 181 -20.67 -3.93 35.21
C SER A 181 -19.23 -4.23 34.78
N ILE A 182 -18.49 -4.97 35.61
CA ILE A 182 -17.11 -5.37 35.33
C ILE A 182 -17.05 -6.34 34.14
N SER A 183 -18.00 -7.28 34.08
CA SER A 183 -18.07 -8.27 32.99
C SER A 183 -18.34 -7.63 31.63
N VAL A 184 -19.20 -6.60 31.58
CA VAL A 184 -19.48 -5.85 30.35
C VAL A 184 -18.22 -5.14 29.85
N VAL A 185 -17.47 -4.49 30.75
CA VAL A 185 -16.24 -3.81 30.37
C VAL A 185 -15.17 -4.81 29.91
N LEU A 186 -15.02 -5.93 30.63
CA LEU A 186 -14.07 -6.98 30.25
C LEU A 186 -14.38 -7.54 28.86
N ALA A 187 -15.65 -7.75 28.52
CA ALA A 187 -16.08 -8.20 27.21
C ALA A 187 -15.86 -7.13 26.12
N GLY A 188 -16.04 -5.85 26.46
CA GLY A 188 -15.86 -4.73 25.53
C GLY A 188 -14.41 -4.39 25.19
N ARG A 189 -13.44 -4.76 26.05
CA ARG A 189 -12.04 -4.35 25.91
C ARG A 189 -11.36 -4.84 24.61
N ASN A 190 -11.79 -5.97 24.07
CA ASN A 190 -11.25 -6.53 22.82
C ASN A 190 -12.08 -6.15 21.58
N ALA A 191 -13.22 -5.47 21.75
CA ALA A 191 -14.09 -5.08 20.64
C ALA A 191 -13.54 -3.89 19.82
N ASN A 192 -12.59 -3.12 20.39
CA ASN A 192 -12.01 -1.93 19.77
C ASN A 192 -10.63 -2.18 19.11
N VAL A 193 -10.14 -3.42 19.07
CA VAL A 193 -8.91 -3.74 18.33
C VAL A 193 -9.28 -3.77 16.83
N PRO A 194 -8.66 -2.94 15.98
CA PRO A 194 -8.83 -3.06 14.54
C PRO A 194 -8.39 -4.45 14.10
N SER A 195 -9.33 -5.23 13.58
CA SER A 195 -9.03 -6.46 12.83
C SER A 195 -8.66 -6.06 11.40
N ASP A 196 -7.48 -6.48 10.96
CA ASP A 196 -6.96 -6.30 9.59
C ASP A 196 -7.97 -6.68 8.49
#